data_AF-A0A7W5V090-F1
#
_entry.id   AF-A0A7W5V090-F1
#
_cell.length_a   1.000
_cell.length_b   1.000
_cell.length_c   1.000
_cell.angle_alpha   90.00
_cell.angle_beta   90.00
_cell.angle_gamma   90.00
#
_symmetry.space_group_name_H-M   'P 1'
#
loop_
_entity.id
_entity.type
_entity.pdbx_description
1 polymer ?
#
loop_
_entity_poly.entity_id
_entity_poly.type
_entity_poly.pdbx_seq_one_letter_code
_entity_poly.pdbx_strand_id
1 'polypeptide(L)'
;MAPRPVRASGSRHTPDDLVRLADLAGGPDEGTIQDRVARAIDFHLALVDASHNKLLIDLYRAISSVVAAGMSQATADPRLSDVGTREHEELLAAIAGGDGEQAAQAAGRHLAPLIDQVRARLATS
;
A
#
# COMPACT_ATOMS: atom_id res chain seq x y z
N MET A 1 2.08 -6.31 28.79
CA MET A 1 1.71 -7.60 28.20
C MET A 1 1.25 -7.33 26.78
N ALA A 2 2.09 -7.58 25.78
CA ALA A 2 1.70 -7.37 24.38
C ALA A 2 0.65 -8.45 23.99
N PRO A 3 -0.42 -8.09 23.28
CA PRO A 3 -1.42 -9.07 22.86
C PRO A 3 -0.76 -10.11 21.95
N ARG A 4 -1.00 -11.40 22.23
CA ARG A 4 -0.60 -12.49 21.34
C ARG A 4 -1.44 -12.38 20.06
N PRO A 5 -0.83 -12.40 18.86
CA PRO A 5 -1.60 -12.43 17.63
C PRO A 5 -2.38 -13.75 17.59
N VAL A 6 -3.71 -13.64 17.57
CA VAL A 6 -4.60 -14.73 17.19
C VAL A 6 -4.39 -14.93 15.70
N ARG A 7 -3.75 -16.03 15.30
CA ARG A 7 -3.70 -16.42 13.88
C ARG A 7 -5.11 -16.75 13.44
N ALA A 8 -5.75 -15.83 12.70
CA ALA A 8 -6.94 -16.19 11.93
C ALA A 8 -6.50 -17.14 10.80
N SER A 9 -6.90 -18.40 10.91
CA SER A 9 -6.77 -19.39 9.85
C SER A 9 -7.62 -18.92 8.66
N GLY A 10 -6.98 -18.47 7.58
CA GLY A 10 -7.68 -17.83 6.45
C GLY A 10 -6.82 -16.89 5.61
N SER A 11 -5.61 -16.59 6.06
CA SER A 11 -4.66 -15.78 5.29
C SER A 11 -4.07 -16.53 4.10
N ARG A 12 -4.18 -15.92 2.92
CA ARG A 12 -3.62 -16.44 1.66
C ARG A 12 -2.14 -16.13 1.49
N HIS A 13 -1.64 -15.06 2.12
CA HIS A 13 -0.25 -14.65 2.04
C HIS A 13 0.68 -15.69 2.68
N THR A 14 1.89 -15.77 2.15
CA THR A 14 2.97 -16.63 2.60
C THR A 14 4.00 -15.83 3.40
N PRO A 15 4.91 -16.48 4.14
CA PRO A 15 6.03 -15.80 4.76
C PRO A 15 6.90 -15.00 3.77
N ASP A 16 7.10 -15.52 2.56
CA ASP A 16 7.88 -14.85 1.52
C ASP A 16 7.21 -13.56 1.03
N ASP A 17 5.87 -13.55 0.98
CA ASP A 17 5.11 -12.33 0.68
C ASP A 17 5.34 -11.24 1.74
N LEU A 18 5.37 -11.63 3.02
CA LEU A 18 5.61 -10.69 4.11
C LEU A 18 7.03 -10.11 4.08
N VAL A 19 8.03 -10.92 3.76
CA VAL A 19 9.42 -10.44 3.60
C VAL A 19 9.49 -9.44 2.46
N ARG A 20 8.94 -9.79 1.29
CA ARG A 20 8.91 -8.91 0.12
C ARG A 20 8.20 -7.58 0.42
N LEU A 21 7.08 -7.63 1.12
CA LEU A 21 6.31 -6.45 1.50
C LEU A 21 7.06 -5.55 2.48
N ALA A 22 7.76 -6.14 3.46
CA ALA A 22 8.57 -5.39 4.41
C ALA A 22 9.76 -4.70 3.73
N ASP A 23 10.44 -5.36 2.81
CA ASP A 23 11.57 -4.78 2.06
C ASP A 23 11.14 -3.56 1.24
N LEU A 24 9.96 -3.63 0.61
CA LEU A 24 9.41 -2.54 -0.20
C LEU A 24 8.89 -1.37 0.65
N ALA A 25 8.39 -1.65 1.86
CA ALA A 25 7.92 -0.61 2.80
C ALA A 25 9.06 0.07 3.58
N GLY A 26 10.11 -0.68 3.94
CA GLY A 26 11.15 -0.25 4.87
C GLY A 26 12.47 0.20 4.23
N GLY A 27 12.58 0.19 2.90
CA GLY A 27 13.80 0.62 2.24
C GLY A 27 14.14 2.10 2.53
N PRO A 28 15.43 2.48 2.53
CA PRO A 28 15.84 3.85 2.83
C PRO A 28 15.15 4.84 1.88
N ASP A 29 14.78 6.00 2.40
CA ASP A 29 14.13 7.09 1.66
C ASP A 29 15.13 7.83 0.74
N GLU A 30 16.03 7.06 0.14
CA GLU A 30 17.08 7.47 -0.78
C GLU A 30 16.57 7.35 -2.22
N GLY A 31 17.00 8.28 -3.06
CA GLY A 31 16.61 8.35 -4.46
C GLY A 31 15.71 9.54 -4.79
N THR A 32 15.40 9.66 -6.07
CA THR A 32 14.54 10.71 -6.61
C THR A 32 13.07 10.46 -6.25
N ILE A 33 12.21 11.47 -6.45
CA ILE A 33 10.75 11.32 -6.30
C ILE A 33 10.24 10.15 -7.18
N GLN A 34 10.81 9.98 -8.36
CA GLN A 34 10.48 8.91 -9.29
C GLN A 34 10.84 7.53 -8.72
N ASP A 35 11.98 7.41 -8.03
CA ASP A 35 12.39 6.15 -7.37
C ASP A 35 11.43 5.79 -6.23
N ARG A 36 10.99 6.79 -5.45
CA ARG A 36 10.00 6.62 -4.38
C ARG A 36 8.65 6.18 -4.94
N VAL A 37 8.19 6.79 -6.04
CA VAL A 37 6.95 6.41 -6.71
C VAL A 37 7.03 5.00 -7.27
N ALA A 38 8.15 4.63 -7.90
CA ALA A 38 8.37 3.27 -8.40
C ALA A 38 8.29 2.24 -7.25
N ARG A 39 8.96 2.51 -6.13
CA ARG A 39 8.91 1.64 -4.95
C ARG A 39 7.49 1.54 -4.36
N ALA A 40 6.76 2.65 -4.29
CA ALA A 40 5.38 2.65 -3.82
C ALA A 40 4.47 1.80 -4.73
N ILE A 41 4.65 1.86 -6.04
CA ILE A 41 3.93 1.01 -7.01
C ILE A 41 4.29 -0.47 -6.79
N ASP A 42 5.57 -0.78 -6.64
CA ASP A 42 6.05 -2.14 -6.40
C ASP A 42 5.48 -2.71 -5.10
N PHE A 43 5.39 -1.90 -4.04
CA PHE A 43 4.74 -2.29 -2.79
C PHE A 43 3.27 -2.67 -3.00
N HIS A 44 2.49 -1.83 -3.70
CA HIS A 44 1.08 -2.13 -3.93
C HIS A 44 0.88 -3.36 -4.84
N LEU A 45 1.75 -3.55 -5.83
CA LEU A 45 1.74 -4.77 -6.67
C LEU A 45 2.02 -6.02 -5.82
N ALA A 46 3.05 -5.98 -4.98
CA ALA A 46 3.37 -7.07 -4.06
C ALA A 46 2.22 -7.35 -3.09
N LEU A 47 1.50 -6.32 -2.63
CA LEU A 47 0.36 -6.45 -1.73
C LEU A 47 -0.81 -7.19 -2.40
N VAL A 48 -1.10 -6.86 -3.65
CA VAL A 48 -2.15 -7.54 -4.42
C VAL A 48 -1.72 -8.96 -4.77
N ASP A 49 -0.45 -9.20 -5.13
CA ASP A 49 0.07 -10.54 -5.39
C ASP A 49 -0.01 -11.42 -4.11
N ALA A 50 0.29 -10.87 -2.94
CA ALA A 50 0.16 -11.55 -1.64
C ALA A 50 -1.27 -11.97 -1.28
N SER A 51 -2.29 -11.42 -1.97
CA SER A 51 -3.67 -11.88 -1.83
C SER A 51 -3.89 -13.27 -2.43
N HIS A 52 -3.00 -13.73 -3.32
CA HIS A 52 -3.15 -14.94 -4.15
C HIS A 52 -4.54 -15.06 -4.79
N ASN A 53 -5.14 -13.92 -5.15
CA ASN A 53 -6.43 -13.83 -5.80
C ASN A 53 -6.23 -13.33 -7.23
N LYS A 54 -6.30 -14.27 -8.19
CA LYS A 54 -6.06 -14.00 -9.60
C LYS A 54 -6.91 -12.85 -10.17
N LEU A 55 -8.16 -12.72 -9.75
CA LEU A 55 -9.04 -11.64 -10.21
C LEU A 55 -8.53 -10.26 -9.76
N LEU A 56 -8.11 -10.14 -8.50
CA LEU A 56 -7.59 -8.89 -7.96
C LEU A 56 -6.25 -8.52 -8.62
N ILE A 57 -5.39 -9.50 -8.85
CA ILE A 57 -4.11 -9.33 -9.54
C ILE A 57 -4.34 -8.80 -10.97
N ASP A 58 -5.21 -9.45 -11.75
CA ASP A 58 -5.47 -9.06 -13.13
C ASP A 58 -6.12 -7.65 -13.20
N LEU A 59 -7.06 -7.35 -12.30
CA LEU A 59 -7.68 -6.02 -12.21
C LEU A 59 -6.67 -4.94 -11.83
N TYR A 60 -5.85 -5.18 -10.82
CA TYR A 60 -4.86 -4.20 -10.36
C TYR A 60 -3.83 -3.92 -11.45
N ARG A 61 -3.34 -4.96 -12.15
CA ARG A 61 -2.43 -4.78 -13.29
C ARG A 61 -3.03 -3.89 -14.37
N ALA A 62 -4.32 -4.06 -14.67
CA ALA A 62 -5.02 -3.24 -15.66
C ALA A 62 -5.10 -1.74 -15.28
N ILE A 63 -5.15 -1.41 -13.98
CA ILE A 63 -5.25 -0.02 -13.49
C ILE A 63 -3.93 0.56 -12.99
N SER A 64 -2.88 -0.26 -12.88
CA SER A 64 -1.59 0.11 -12.26
C SER A 64 -0.93 1.34 -12.88
N SER A 65 -1.04 1.52 -14.21
CA SER A 65 -0.50 2.69 -14.91
C SER A 65 -1.21 3.99 -14.53
N VAL A 66 -2.53 3.94 -14.31
CA VAL A 66 -3.33 5.09 -13.86
C VAL A 66 -2.99 5.42 -12.41
N VAL A 67 -2.84 4.39 -11.58
CA VAL A 67 -2.44 4.53 -10.18
C VAL A 67 -1.04 5.15 -10.07
N ALA A 68 -0.09 4.69 -10.89
CA ALA A 68 1.26 5.23 -10.98
C ALA A 68 1.29 6.71 -11.41
N ALA A 69 0.48 7.07 -12.41
CA ALA A 69 0.34 8.46 -12.84
C ALA A 69 -0.22 9.34 -11.71
N GLY A 70 -1.25 8.87 -11.00
CA GLY A 70 -1.80 9.56 -9.83
C GLY A 70 -0.77 9.79 -8.72
N MET A 71 0.02 8.76 -8.38
CA MET A 71 1.07 8.87 -7.37
C MET A 71 2.20 9.82 -7.77
N SER A 72 2.64 9.78 -9.03
CA SER A 72 3.65 10.71 -9.56
C SER A 72 3.21 12.18 -9.42
N GLN A 73 1.93 12.44 -9.66
CA GLN A 73 1.36 13.79 -9.53
C GLN A 73 1.16 14.20 -8.06
N ALA A 74 0.84 13.26 -7.17
CA ALA A 74 0.67 13.53 -5.75
C ALA A 74 2.02 13.79 -5.05
N THR A 75 3.06 13.00 -5.36
CA THR A 75 4.40 13.16 -4.79
C THR A 75 5.12 14.43 -5.26
N ALA A 76 4.66 15.05 -6.36
CA ALA A 76 5.10 16.39 -6.76
C ALA A 76 4.58 17.49 -5.81
N ASP A 77 3.59 17.21 -4.95
CA ASP A 77 3.17 18.11 -3.88
C ASP A 77 3.99 17.83 -2.60
N PRO A 78 4.85 18.75 -2.16
CA PRO A 78 5.72 18.55 -0.99
C PRO A 78 4.95 18.23 0.30
N ARG A 79 3.68 18.63 0.40
CA ARG A 79 2.80 18.38 1.56
C ARG A 79 2.42 16.91 1.72
N LEU A 80 2.71 16.07 0.72
CA LEU A 80 2.35 14.66 0.65
C LEU A 80 3.57 13.74 0.61
N SER A 81 4.79 14.31 0.68
CA SER A 81 6.05 13.57 0.51
C SER A 81 6.41 12.63 1.66
N ASP A 82 5.73 12.75 2.81
CA ASP A 82 6.01 12.00 4.06
C ASP A 82 4.89 11.01 4.45
N VAL A 83 4.03 10.63 3.51
CA VAL A 83 2.93 9.71 3.81
C VAL A 83 3.39 8.27 3.57
N GLY A 84 3.68 7.50 4.62
CA GLY A 84 3.61 6.06 4.46
C GLY A 84 4.32 5.14 5.45
N THR A 85 5.40 5.54 6.13
CA THR A 85 6.18 4.53 6.89
C THR A 85 5.37 3.90 8.03
N ARG A 86 4.68 4.73 8.82
CA ARG A 86 3.85 4.23 9.92
C ARG A 86 2.62 3.47 9.43
N GLU A 87 1.95 3.97 8.39
CA GLU A 87 0.78 3.31 7.82
C GLU A 87 1.12 1.97 7.15
N HIS A 88 2.31 1.87 6.54
CA HIS A 88 2.83 0.61 6.00
C HIS A 88 3.16 -0.37 7.13
N GLU A 89 3.79 0.06 8.22
CA GLU A 89 4.01 -0.80 9.39
C GLU A 89 2.71 -1.35 9.99
N GLU A 90 1.70 -0.48 10.17
CA GLU A 90 0.37 -0.87 10.68
C GLU A 90 -0.33 -1.86 9.73
N LEU A 91 -0.22 -1.63 8.41
CA LEU A 91 -0.75 -2.53 7.39
C LEU A 91 -0.04 -3.90 7.40
N LEU A 92 1.30 -3.91 7.47
CA LEU A 92 2.10 -5.15 7.52
C LEU A 92 1.80 -5.97 8.77
N ALA A 93 1.65 -5.32 9.93
CA ALA A 93 1.28 -5.98 11.16
C ALA A 93 -0.12 -6.63 11.06
N ALA A 94 -1.09 -5.93 10.46
CA ALA A 94 -2.43 -6.46 10.25
C ALA A 94 -2.44 -7.66 9.28
N ILE A 95 -1.70 -7.57 8.18
CA ILE A 95 -1.54 -8.67 7.22
C ILE A 95 -0.89 -9.87 7.92
N ALA A 96 0.25 -9.69 8.61
CA ALA A 96 0.94 -10.78 9.31
C ALA A 96 0.09 -11.43 10.41
N GLY A 97 -0.78 -10.66 11.06
CA GLY A 97 -1.77 -11.16 12.03
C GLY A 97 -2.95 -11.91 11.39
N GLY A 98 -3.13 -11.77 10.07
CA GLY A 98 -4.27 -12.31 9.33
C GLY A 98 -5.57 -11.56 9.58
N ASP A 99 -5.49 -10.31 10.04
CA ASP A 99 -6.64 -9.46 10.32
C ASP A 99 -6.95 -8.61 9.07
N GLY A 100 -7.75 -9.18 8.19
CA GLY A 100 -8.15 -8.53 6.94
C GLY A 100 -8.94 -7.23 7.15
N GLU A 101 -9.66 -7.10 8.26
CA GLU A 101 -10.43 -5.90 8.57
C GLU A 101 -9.50 -4.76 9.02
N GLN A 102 -8.55 -5.03 9.91
CA GLN A 102 -7.51 -4.06 10.26
C GLN A 102 -6.65 -3.67 9.05
N ALA A 103 -6.33 -4.62 8.18
CA ALA A 103 -5.57 -4.34 6.96
C ALA A 103 -6.36 -3.39 6.03
N ALA A 104 -7.67 -3.62 5.85
CA ALA A 104 -8.52 -2.73 5.06
C ALA A 104 -8.61 -1.32 5.67
N GLN A 105 -8.71 -1.19 7.00
CA GLN A 105 -8.73 0.10 7.67
C GLN A 105 -7.40 0.86 7.55
N ALA A 106 -6.27 0.17 7.71
CA ALA A 106 -4.94 0.75 7.54
C ALA A 106 -4.73 1.24 6.09
N ALA A 107 -5.07 0.41 5.10
CA ALA A 107 -5.02 0.80 3.69
C ALA A 107 -5.97 1.97 3.37
N GLY A 108 -7.17 1.99 3.93
CA GLY A 108 -8.13 3.09 3.77
C GLY A 108 -7.59 4.42 4.30
N ARG A 109 -6.97 4.43 5.49
CA ARG A 109 -6.31 5.61 6.06
C ARG A 109 -5.15 6.10 5.19
N HIS A 110 -4.35 5.17 4.66
CA HIS A 110 -3.24 5.49 3.77
C HIS A 110 -3.70 6.12 2.44
N LEU A 111 -4.81 5.63 1.88
CA LEU A 111 -5.33 6.10 0.59
C LEU A 111 -6.23 7.35 0.69
N ALA A 112 -6.80 7.65 1.86
CA ALA A 112 -7.74 8.77 2.03
C ALA A 112 -7.20 10.12 1.52
N PRO A 113 -5.94 10.54 1.83
CA PRO A 113 -5.40 11.80 1.33
C PRO A 113 -5.30 11.87 -0.21
N LEU A 114 -5.03 10.73 -0.87
CA LEU A 114 -4.96 10.64 -2.33
C LEU A 114 -6.36 10.72 -2.95
N ILE A 115 -7.33 10.02 -2.37
CA ILE A 115 -8.72 10.01 -2.83
C ILE A 115 -9.34 11.40 -2.72
N ASP A 116 -9.11 12.11 -1.61
CA ASP A 116 -9.65 13.45 -1.38
C ASP A 116 -9.11 14.46 -2.40
N GLN A 117 -7.85 14.31 -2.84
CA GLN A 117 -7.30 15.15 -3.90
C GLN A 117 -7.88 14.87 -5.26
N VAL A 118 -8.05 13.60 -5.63
CA VAL A 118 -8.71 13.24 -6.89
C VAL A 118 -10.12 13.84 -6.91
N ARG A 119 -10.86 13.73 -5.80
CA ARG A 119 -12.19 14.35 -5.65
C ARG A 119 -12.16 15.87 -5.78
N ALA A 120 -11.23 16.55 -5.10
CA ALA A 120 -11.13 18.00 -5.16
C ALA A 120 -10.88 18.50 -6.60
N ARG A 121 -10.07 17.78 -7.38
CA ARG A 121 -9.80 18.12 -8.79
C ARG A 121 -11.04 17.94 -9.68
N LEU A 122 -11.77 16.84 -9.50
CA LEU A 122 -13.03 16.59 -10.23
C LEU A 122 -14.11 17.61 -9.90
N ALA A 123 -14.13 18.17 -8.69
CA ALA A 123 -15.07 19.21 -8.29
C ALA A 123 -14.72 20.60 -8.84
N THR A 124 -13.51 20.78 -9.38
CA THR A 124 -13.00 22.06 -9.92
C THR A 124 -12.91 22.06 -11.45
N SER A 125 -13.35 21.00 -12.13
CA SER A 125 -13.45 20.87 -13.60
C SER A 125 -14.90 20.90 -14.05
#